data_AF-A0A1S3RXK5-F1
#
_entry.id   AF-A0A1S3RXK5-F1
#
_cell.length_a   1.000
_cell.length_b   1.000
_cell.length_c   1.000
_cell.angle_alpha   90.00
_cell.angle_beta   90.00
_cell.angle_gamma   90.00
#
_symmetry.space_group_name_H-M   'P 1'
#
loop_
_entity.id
_entity.type
_entity.pdbx_description
1 polymer ?
#
loop_
_entity_poly.entity_id
_entity_poly.type
_entity_poly.pdbx_seq_one_letter_code
_entity_poly.pdbx_strand_id
1 'polypeptide(L)'
;MKNGVMDCYSTDPCQDPECREKEICVVMNNKAVCVAQSKATWWLFGDPHYSTFDGQPFSFMGTCSYILVNKTGKDPALLQFSIQTKNELRVNSKGSFLKSANIDLSGHRITILTGQRGTVEID
;
A
#
# COMPACT_ATOMS: atom_id res chain seq x y z
N MET A 1 -27.83 -6.56 -9.07
CA MET A 1 -28.16 -6.27 -10.48
C MET A 1 -26.88 -6.35 -11.33
N LYS A 2 -26.77 -7.38 -12.16
CA LYS A 2 -25.92 -7.37 -13.38
C LYS A 2 -26.88 -7.73 -14.51
N ASN A 3 -26.91 -6.94 -15.59
CA ASN A 3 -27.80 -7.14 -16.74
C ASN A 3 -29.32 -7.07 -16.47
N GLY A 4 -29.77 -6.34 -15.43
CA GLY A 4 -31.20 -6.11 -15.21
C GLY A 4 -32.02 -7.34 -14.74
N VAL A 5 -31.38 -8.47 -14.48
CA VAL A 5 -32.02 -9.63 -13.85
C VAL A 5 -31.87 -9.52 -12.33
N MET A 6 -33.00 -9.51 -11.63
CA MET A 6 -33.07 -9.63 -10.18
C MET A 6 -32.99 -11.13 -9.85
N ASP A 7 -31.82 -11.59 -9.42
CA ASP A 7 -31.66 -12.96 -8.92
C ASP A 7 -32.36 -13.06 -7.56
N CYS A 8 -33.33 -13.97 -7.45
CA CYS A 8 -34.04 -14.22 -6.19
C CYS A 8 -33.27 -15.28 -5.39
N TYR A 9 -32.53 -14.85 -4.38
CA TYR A 9 -31.89 -15.78 -3.44
C TYR A 9 -32.89 -16.19 -2.35
N SER A 10 -33.05 -17.50 -2.13
CA SER A 10 -33.87 -18.00 -1.00
C SER A 10 -33.27 -17.66 0.36
N THR A 11 -31.97 -17.38 0.40
CA THR A 11 -31.17 -16.99 1.57
C THR A 11 -30.09 -16.02 1.10
N ASP A 12 -29.90 -14.89 1.78
CA ASP A 12 -28.86 -13.92 1.40
C ASP A 12 -27.47 -14.55 1.61
N PRO A 13 -26.64 -14.72 0.55
CA PRO A 13 -25.30 -15.28 0.70
C PRO A 13 -24.42 -14.49 1.68
N CYS A 14 -24.71 -13.19 1.88
CA CYS A 14 -24.01 -12.31 2.81
C CYS A 14 -24.60 -12.28 4.22
N GLN A 15 -25.53 -13.18 4.54
CA GLN A 15 -26.16 -13.26 5.87
C GLN A 15 -25.19 -13.77 6.96
N ASP A 16 -24.35 -14.74 6.62
CA ASP A 16 -23.43 -15.42 7.55
C ASP A 16 -21.93 -15.02 7.46
N PRO A 17 -21.38 -14.56 6.32
CA PRO A 17 -19.95 -14.26 6.22
C PRO A 17 -19.53 -13.07 7.09
N GLU A 18 -18.60 -13.30 8.01
CA GLU A 18 -17.87 -12.24 8.71
C GLU A 18 -16.68 -11.77 7.87
N CYS A 19 -16.87 -10.67 7.13
CA CYS A 19 -15.77 -9.99 6.45
C CYS A 19 -14.89 -9.24 7.45
N ARG A 20 -13.62 -9.01 7.08
CA ARG A 20 -12.68 -8.31 7.96
C ARG A 20 -13.07 -6.84 8.11
N GLU A 21 -12.48 -6.19 9.11
CA GLU A 21 -12.62 -4.74 9.24
C GLU A 21 -12.24 -4.04 7.92
N LYS A 22 -13.12 -3.11 7.49
CA LYS A 22 -12.99 -2.38 6.21
C LYS A 22 -13.13 -3.24 4.95
N GLU A 23 -13.75 -4.42 5.07
CA GLU A 23 -14.29 -5.19 3.96
C GLU A 23 -15.82 -5.14 3.97
N ILE A 24 -16.42 -5.33 2.80
CA ILE A 24 -17.86 -5.48 2.61
C ILE A 24 -18.14 -6.82 1.91
N CYS A 25 -19.22 -7.48 2.29
CA CYS A 25 -19.68 -8.68 1.59
C CYS A 25 -20.40 -8.26 0.30
N VAL A 26 -19.98 -8.83 -0.82
CA VAL A 26 -20.65 -8.67 -2.13
C VAL A 26 -20.89 -10.03 -2.76
N VAL A 27 -22.02 -10.19 -3.44
CA VAL A 27 -22.32 -11.43 -4.15
C VAL A 27 -21.69 -11.38 -5.54
N MET A 28 -20.72 -12.27 -5.81
CA MET A 28 -20.11 -12.46 -7.13
C MET A 28 -20.26 -13.91 -7.57
N ASN A 29 -20.81 -14.14 -8.76
CA ASN A 29 -21.04 -15.48 -9.31
C ASN A 29 -21.78 -16.42 -8.32
N ASN A 30 -22.85 -15.92 -7.70
CA ASN A 30 -23.67 -16.62 -6.70
C ASN A 30 -22.90 -17.09 -5.46
N LYS A 31 -21.79 -16.42 -5.12
CA LYS A 31 -21.03 -16.66 -3.88
C LYS A 31 -20.79 -15.34 -3.16
N ALA A 32 -20.83 -15.40 -1.83
CA ALA A 32 -20.38 -14.30 -1.00
C ALA A 32 -18.87 -14.14 -1.09
N VAL A 33 -18.43 -12.91 -1.34
CA VAL A 33 -17.03 -12.52 -1.45
C VAL A 33 -16.81 -11.27 -0.64
N CYS A 34 -15.83 -11.29 0.28
CA CYS A 34 -15.40 -10.10 0.99
C CYS A 34 -14.45 -9.30 0.10
N VAL A 35 -14.77 -8.02 -0.11
CA VAL A 35 -13.93 -7.09 -0.89
C VAL A 35 -13.60 -5.86 -0.06
N ALA A 36 -12.44 -5.27 -0.30
CA ALA A 36 -12.04 -4.04 0.38
C ALA A 36 -13.06 -2.92 0.12
N GLN A 37 -13.50 -2.23 1.18
CA GLN A 37 -14.46 -1.14 1.10
C GLN A 37 -13.90 0.08 0.35
N SER A 38 -12.59 0.30 0.43
CA SER A 38 -11.92 1.44 -0.20
C SER A 38 -10.45 1.13 -0.51
N LYS A 39 -9.87 1.95 -1.38
CA LYS A 39 -8.44 1.97 -1.67
C LYS A 39 -7.88 3.33 -1.27
N ALA A 40 -6.81 3.34 -0.49
CA ALA A 40 -6.04 4.54 -0.18
C ALA A 40 -4.70 4.50 -0.92
N THR A 41 -4.20 5.66 -1.31
CA THR A 41 -2.91 5.78 -2.01
C THR A 41 -2.02 6.74 -1.23
N TRP A 42 -0.85 6.24 -0.87
CA TRP A 42 0.27 7.03 -0.36
C TRP A 42 1.28 7.18 -1.50
N TRP A 43 1.88 8.35 -1.63
CA TRP A 43 2.92 8.56 -2.64
C TRP A 43 3.91 9.62 -2.18
N LEU A 44 5.11 9.52 -2.73
CA LEU A 44 6.15 10.54 -2.63
C LEU A 44 6.53 10.99 -4.04
N PHE A 45 7.01 12.20 -4.17
CA PHE A 45 7.73 12.63 -5.36
C PHE A 45 8.93 13.49 -4.95
N GLY A 46 10.13 13.04 -5.32
CA GLY A 46 11.35 13.63 -4.79
C GLY A 46 11.44 13.52 -3.26
N ASP A 47 12.13 14.50 -2.67
CA ASP A 47 12.24 14.78 -1.24
C ASP A 47 12.27 16.33 -1.17
N PRO A 48 11.39 17.00 -0.40
CA PRO A 48 10.65 16.50 0.76
C PRO A 48 9.16 16.19 0.56
N HIS A 49 8.63 16.06 -0.64
CA HIS A 49 7.16 16.04 -0.82
C HIS A 49 6.52 14.65 -0.66
N TYR A 50 5.80 14.49 0.44
CA TYR A 50 5.06 13.27 0.79
C TYR A 50 3.56 13.54 0.82
N SER A 51 2.75 12.54 0.45
CA SER A 51 1.29 12.54 0.62
C SER A 51 0.87 11.28 1.34
N THR A 52 0.21 11.44 2.49
CA THR A 52 -0.27 10.34 3.32
C THR A 52 -1.48 9.62 2.72
N PHE A 53 -1.88 8.48 3.29
CA PHE A 53 -3.04 7.70 2.84
C PHE A 53 -4.38 8.43 2.95
N ASP A 54 -4.50 9.37 3.89
CA ASP A 54 -5.62 10.29 4.07
C ASP A 54 -5.48 11.58 3.24
N GLY A 55 -4.48 11.65 2.35
CA GLY A 55 -4.28 12.73 1.39
C GLY A 55 -3.63 13.98 1.96
N GLN A 56 -3.04 13.93 3.16
CA GLN A 56 -2.37 15.07 3.76
C GLN A 56 -0.95 15.22 3.19
N PRO A 57 -0.62 16.39 2.60
CA PRO A 57 0.73 16.66 2.16
C PRO A 57 1.60 17.09 3.33
N PHE A 58 2.85 16.65 3.35
CA PHE A 58 3.85 17.18 4.29
C PHE A 58 5.24 17.21 3.68
N SER A 59 6.14 17.95 4.34
CA SER A 59 7.54 18.03 3.95
C SER A 59 8.46 17.71 5.10
N PHE A 60 9.39 16.80 4.86
CA PHE A 60 10.37 16.36 5.82
C PHE A 60 11.74 16.27 5.16
N MET A 61 12.71 17.05 5.64
CA MET A 61 14.09 17.05 5.14
C MET A 61 14.98 16.29 6.12
N GLY A 62 15.44 15.12 5.73
CA GLY A 62 16.27 14.26 6.56
C GLY A 62 17.14 13.34 5.71
N THR A 63 18.28 12.92 6.25
CA THR A 63 19.33 12.19 5.51
C THR A 63 19.47 10.73 5.95
N CYS A 64 18.47 10.23 6.67
CA CYS A 64 18.47 8.87 7.20
C CYS A 64 17.61 7.93 6.33
N SER A 65 17.45 6.71 6.82
CA SER A 65 16.41 5.80 6.37
C SER A 65 15.12 6.05 7.16
N TYR A 66 13.99 6.09 6.48
CA TYR A 66 12.67 6.35 7.07
C TYR A 66 11.69 5.25 6.65
N ILE A 67 10.92 4.76 7.62
CA ILE A 67 9.82 3.83 7.37
C ILE A 67 8.61 4.65 6.92
N LEU A 68 8.12 4.40 5.71
CA LEU A 68 6.98 5.10 5.13
C LEU A 68 5.67 4.34 5.36
N VAL A 69 5.73 3.02 5.15
CA VAL A 69 4.60 2.13 5.32
C VAL A 69 5.08 0.91 6.08
N ASN A 70 4.36 0.55 7.13
CA ASN A 70 4.60 -0.69 7.87
C ASN A 70 3.26 -1.24 8.36
N LYS A 71 3.07 -2.54 8.24
CA LYS A 71 1.87 -3.23 8.73
C LYS A 71 1.90 -3.27 10.26
N THR A 72 0.91 -2.63 10.90
CA THR A 72 0.77 -2.61 12.37
C THR A 72 -0.31 -3.56 12.88
N GLY A 73 -1.21 -4.05 12.01
CA GLY A 73 -2.27 -4.98 12.38
C GLY A 73 -1.75 -6.37 12.76
N LYS A 74 -2.50 -7.10 13.60
CA LYS A 74 -2.14 -8.45 14.07
C LYS A 74 -2.74 -9.58 13.24
N ASP A 75 -3.59 -9.28 12.25
CA ASP A 75 -4.19 -10.29 11.38
C ASP A 75 -3.09 -11.10 10.66
N PRO A 76 -2.96 -12.42 10.92
CA PRO A 76 -1.96 -13.28 10.30
C PRO A 76 -2.27 -13.59 8.83
N ALA A 77 -3.52 -13.41 8.38
CA ALA A 77 -3.91 -13.60 6.99
C ALA A 77 -3.45 -12.45 6.07
N LEU A 78 -3.05 -11.30 6.65
CA LEU A 78 -2.48 -10.18 5.91
C LEU A 78 -0.97 -10.35 5.78
N LEU A 79 -0.49 -10.24 4.54
CA LEU A 79 0.93 -10.27 4.23
C LEU A 79 1.67 -9.14 4.98
N GLN A 80 2.76 -9.48 5.64
CA GLN A 80 3.62 -8.50 6.28
C GLN A 80 4.53 -7.86 5.23
N PHE A 81 4.56 -6.54 5.22
CA PHE A 81 5.43 -5.78 4.35
C PHE A 81 5.84 -4.46 4.99
N SER A 82 6.97 -3.93 4.53
CA SER A 82 7.49 -2.63 4.93
C SER A 82 8.02 -1.89 3.71
N ILE A 83 7.84 -0.58 3.67
CA ILE A 83 8.43 0.29 2.65
C ILE A 83 9.28 1.34 3.36
N GLN A 84 10.55 1.39 3.00
CA GLN A 84 11.56 2.28 3.59
C GLN A 84 12.28 3.07 2.53
N THR A 85 12.52 4.36 2.78
CA THR A 85 13.31 5.20 1.89
C THR A 85 14.59 5.66 2.55
N LYS A 86 15.67 5.67 1.78
CA LYS A 86 16.93 6.28 2.18
C LYS A 86 17.10 7.60 1.45
N ASN A 87 17.29 8.67 2.21
CA ASN A 87 17.56 9.99 1.68
C ASN A 87 19.04 10.35 1.91
N GLU A 88 19.63 11.13 1.02
CA GLU A 88 21.02 11.58 1.13
C GLU A 88 21.20 13.04 0.71
N LEU A 89 22.25 13.69 1.20
CA LEU A 89 22.66 15.00 0.70
C LEU A 89 23.33 14.83 -0.66
N ARG A 90 22.92 15.62 -1.64
CA ARG A 90 23.68 15.77 -2.88
C ARG A 90 24.75 16.84 -2.69
N VAL A 91 25.90 16.64 -3.34
CA VAL A 91 26.99 17.62 -3.36
C VAL A 91 26.44 18.97 -3.84
N ASN A 92 26.75 20.05 -3.12
CA ASN A 92 26.28 21.41 -3.38
C ASN A 92 24.76 21.64 -3.26
N SER A 93 24.02 20.77 -2.58
CA SER A 93 22.61 21.01 -2.25
C SER A 93 22.40 21.34 -0.76
N LYS A 94 21.43 22.20 -0.47
CA LYS A 94 20.93 22.45 0.89
C LYS A 94 19.82 21.47 1.32
N GLY A 95 19.39 20.57 0.44
CA GLY A 95 18.30 19.61 0.68
C GLY A 95 18.73 18.16 0.54
N SER A 96 17.99 17.26 1.19
CA SER A 96 18.09 15.81 1.04
C SER A 96 17.34 15.34 -0.21
N PHE A 97 17.76 14.21 -0.77
CA PHE A 97 17.14 13.59 -1.94
C PHE A 97 16.97 12.11 -1.72
N LEU A 98 15.90 11.56 -2.28
CA LEU A 98 15.72 10.12 -2.33
C LEU A 98 16.91 9.46 -3.06
N LYS A 99 17.55 8.51 -2.38
CA LYS A 99 18.58 7.63 -2.92
C LYS A 99 17.98 6.30 -3.35
N SER A 100 17.23 5.67 -2.45
CA SER A 100 16.59 4.39 -2.71
C SER A 100 15.24 4.24 -2.02
N ALA A 101 14.34 3.49 -2.65
CA ALA A 101 13.16 2.92 -2.02
C ALA A 101 13.39 1.41 -1.84
N ASN A 102 13.08 0.90 -0.66
CA ASN A 102 13.31 -0.49 -0.27
C ASN A 102 11.97 -1.06 0.18
N ILE A 103 11.59 -2.20 -0.38
CA ILE A 103 10.32 -2.87 -0.09
C ILE A 103 10.67 -4.23 0.50
N ASP A 104 10.42 -4.42 1.79
CA ASP A 104 10.54 -5.71 2.43
C ASP A 104 9.20 -6.45 2.28
N LEU A 105 9.20 -7.57 1.57
CA LEU A 105 8.01 -8.34 1.24
C LEU A 105 8.34 -9.84 1.18
N SER A 106 7.57 -10.66 1.89
CA SER A 106 7.71 -12.13 1.85
C SER A 106 9.14 -12.65 2.12
N GLY A 107 9.92 -11.95 2.96
CA GLY A 107 11.29 -12.32 3.29
C GLY A 107 12.36 -11.84 2.31
N HIS A 108 11.98 -11.13 1.24
CA HIS A 108 12.91 -10.49 0.31
C HIS A 108 12.89 -8.97 0.49
N ARG A 109 14.01 -8.33 0.14
CA ARG A 109 14.11 -6.88 0.05
C ARG A 109 14.24 -6.46 -1.40
N ILE A 110 13.26 -5.75 -1.94
CA ILE A 110 13.32 -5.19 -3.28
C ILE A 110 13.85 -3.75 -3.17
N THR A 111 14.99 -3.47 -3.77
CA THR A 111 15.63 -2.15 -3.76
C THR A 111 15.49 -1.48 -5.12
N ILE A 112 14.92 -0.28 -5.11
CA ILE A 112 14.76 0.60 -6.27
C ILE A 112 15.73 1.77 -6.08
N LEU A 113 16.76 1.83 -6.93
CA LEU A 113 17.77 2.87 -6.88
C LEU A 113 17.41 4.06 -7.77
N THR A 114 17.60 5.27 -7.24
CA THR A 114 17.40 6.49 -8.02
C THR A 114 18.42 6.56 -9.15
N GLY A 115 17.94 6.83 -10.37
CA GLY A 115 18.76 6.91 -11.58
C GLY A 115 18.88 5.60 -12.37
N GLN A 116 18.54 4.46 -11.77
CA GLN A 116 18.50 3.17 -12.47
C GLN A 116 17.08 2.86 -12.95
N ARG A 117 16.70 3.38 -14.12
CA ARG A 117 15.35 3.22 -14.66
C ARG A 117 15.12 1.80 -15.18
N GLY A 118 14.00 1.20 -14.78
CA GLY A 118 13.56 -0.09 -15.29
C GLY A 118 14.26 -1.29 -14.64
N THR A 119 15.11 -1.08 -13.65
CA THR A 119 15.80 -2.14 -12.91
C THR A 119 15.45 -2.06 -11.42
N VAL A 120 15.42 -3.23 -10.80
CA VAL A 120 15.29 -3.40 -9.36
C VAL A 120 16.31 -4.44 -8.92
N GLU A 121 16.87 -4.24 -7.74
CA GLU A 121 17.68 -5.23 -7.06
C GLU A 121 16.77 -5.99 -6.08
N ILE A 122 16.99 -7.28 -5.92
CA ILE A 122 16.26 -8.11 -4.96
C ILE A 122 17.31 -8.70 -4.02
N ASP A 123 16.98 -8.74 -2.72
CA ASP A 123 17.68 -9.34 -1.56
C ASP A 123 18.28 -8.35 -0.53
#